data_AF-A0A9D1FHU4-F1
#
_entry.id   AF-A0A9D1FHU4-F1
#
_cell.length_a   1.000
_cell.length_b   1.000
_cell.length_c   1.000
_cell.angle_alpha   90.00
_cell.angle_beta   90.00
_cell.angle_gamma   90.00
#
_symmetry.space_group_name_H-M   'P 1'
#
loop_
_entity.id
_entity.type
_entity.pdbx_description
1 polymer ?
#
loop_
_entity_poly.entity_id
_entity_poly.type
_entity_poly.pdbx_seq_one_letter_code
_entity_poly.pdbx_strand_id
1 'polypeptide(L)'
;MSQITKIAWDLNEKTNNRYQLVYELIELAKKLVDESQMKKSKDDFGYDFETSFDPAIKKEKPVQHAIMVKASESDDSGLVG
;
A
#
# COMPACT_ATOMS: atom_id res chain seq x y z
N MET A 1 16.40 4.16 11.71
CA MET A 1 15.42 3.19 11.18
C MET A 1 14.28 3.96 10.54
N SER A 2 13.94 3.70 9.27
CA SER A 2 12.86 4.43 8.59
C SER A 2 11.50 4.05 9.18
N GLN A 3 10.50 4.93 9.04
CA GLN A 3 9.15 4.70 9.57
C GLN A 3 8.54 3.40 9.04
N ILE A 4 8.73 3.12 7.74
CA ILE A 4 8.24 1.88 7.13
C ILE A 4 8.92 0.64 7.70
N THR A 5 10.21 0.72 8.05
CA THR A 5 10.91 -0.39 8.69
C THR A 5 10.40 -0.64 10.10
N LYS A 6 10.01 0.41 10.85
CA LYS A 6 9.39 0.25 12.17
C LYS A 6 8.02 -0.43 12.06
N ILE A 7 7.17 0.05 11.16
CA ILE A 7 5.83 -0.53 10.93
C ILE A 7 5.95 -2.00 10.52
N ALA A 8 6.85 -2.31 9.58
CA ALA A 8 7.07 -3.68 9.14
C ALA A 8 7.58 -4.59 10.27
N TRP A 9 8.40 -4.05 11.18
CA TRP A 9 8.88 -4.76 12.35
C TRP A 9 7.72 -5.07 13.30
N ASP A 10 6.93 -4.06 13.68
CA ASP A 10 5.79 -4.22 14.59
C ASP A 10 4.78 -5.24 14.05
N LEU A 11 4.51 -5.17 12.74
CA LEU A 11 3.62 -6.12 12.05
C LEU A 11 4.17 -7.55 12.11
N ASN A 12 5.49 -7.71 11.93
CA ASN A 12 6.16 -9.00 12.00
C ASN A 12 6.14 -9.59 13.43
N GLU A 13 6.23 -8.76 14.47
CA GLU A 13 6.13 -9.22 15.86
C GLU A 13 4.71 -9.62 16.27
N LYS A 14 3.70 -8.91 15.75
CA LYS A 14 2.29 -9.21 16.02
C LYS A 14 1.74 -10.41 15.24
N THR A 15 2.48 -10.92 14.25
CA THR A 15 1.99 -12.00 13.38
C THR A 15 2.51 -13.37 13.81
N ASN A 16 1.60 -14.32 13.99
CA ASN A 16 1.93 -15.70 14.38
C ASN A 16 2.74 -16.46 13.31
N ASN A 17 2.47 -16.20 12.03
CA ASN A 17 3.17 -16.82 10.91
C ASN A 17 3.76 -15.78 9.95
N ARG A 18 5.07 -15.57 10.06
CA ARG A 18 5.81 -14.58 9.24
C ARG A 18 5.80 -14.89 7.75
N TYR A 19 5.77 -16.16 7.36
CA TYR A 19 5.72 -16.51 5.93
C TYR A 19 4.36 -16.19 5.34
N GLN A 20 3.28 -16.45 6.09
CA GLN A 20 1.94 -16.08 5.70
C GLN A 20 1.82 -14.55 5.52
N LEU A 21 2.37 -13.77 6.45
CA LEU A 21 2.42 -12.31 6.33
C LEU A 21 3.05 -11.86 5.00
N VAL A 22 4.18 -12.46 4.62
CA VAL A 22 4.85 -12.14 3.35
C VAL A 22 3.95 -12.46 2.15
N TYR A 23 3.26 -13.60 2.15
CA TYR A 23 2.33 -13.94 1.07
C TYR A 23 1.20 -12.93 0.95
N GLU A 24 0.58 -12.55 2.08
CA GLU A 24 -0.50 -11.56 2.12
C GLU A 24 -0.03 -10.19 1.61
N LEU A 25 1.15 -9.73 2.04
CA LEU A 25 1.74 -8.47 1.56
C LEU A 25 2.02 -8.49 0.06
N ILE A 26 2.50 -9.61 -0.49
CA ILE A 26 2.78 -9.74 -1.93
C ILE A 26 1.49 -9.80 -2.73
N GLU A 27 0.44 -10.47 -2.22
CA GLU A 27 -0.86 -10.48 -2.88
C GLU A 27 -1.49 -9.08 -2.94
N LEU A 28 -1.44 -8.34 -1.82
CA LEU A 28 -1.88 -6.95 -1.76
C LEU A 28 -1.08 -6.05 -2.71
N ALA A 29 0.25 -6.16 -2.71
CA ALA A 29 1.10 -5.38 -3.59
C ALA A 29 0.81 -5.64 -5.08
N LYS A 30 0.52 -6.89 -5.47
CA LYS A 30 0.10 -7.23 -6.84
C LYS A 30 -1.21 -6.56 -7.21
N LYS A 31 -2.24 -6.65 -6.35
CA LYS A 31 -3.54 -5.98 -6.57
C LYS A 31 -3.37 -4.48 -6.75
N LEU A 32 -2.56 -3.82 -5.92
CA LEU A 32 -2.27 -2.39 -6.04
C LEU A 32 -1.58 -2.03 -7.37
N VAL A 33 -0.66 -2.89 -7.85
CA VAL A 33 -0.03 -2.71 -9.16
C VAL A 33 -1.07 -2.86 -10.26
N ASP A 34 -1.87 -3.91 -10.24
CA ASP A 34 -2.88 -4.19 -11.26
C ASP A 34 -3.90 -3.04 -11.35
N GLU A 35 -4.41 -2.57 -10.20
CA GLU A 35 -5.30 -1.39 -10.13
C GLU A 35 -4.64 -0.14 -10.69
N SER A 36 -3.35 0.09 -10.39
CA SER A 36 -2.63 1.26 -10.89
C SER A 36 -2.46 1.22 -12.42
N GLN A 37 -2.28 0.03 -13.01
CA GLN A 37 -2.18 -0.14 -14.46
C GLN A 37 -3.54 0.01 -15.14
N MET A 38 -4.61 -0.50 -14.52
CA MET A 38 -5.97 -0.29 -15.01
C MET A 38 -6.37 1.19 -14.99
N LYS A 39 -5.99 1.93 -13.93
CA LYS A 39 -6.23 3.39 -13.85
C LYS A 39 -5.48 4.15 -14.94
N LYS A 40 -4.18 3.85 -15.16
CA LYS A 40 -3.42 4.44 -16.28
C LYS A 40 -4.07 4.19 -17.64
N SER A 41 -4.53 2.96 -17.88
CA SER A 41 -5.21 2.61 -19.14
C SER A 41 -6.55 3.33 -19.31
N LYS A 42 -7.18 3.80 -18.21
CA LYS A 42 -8.43 4.55 -18.22
C LYS A 42 -8.18 6.05 -18.40
N ASP A 43 -7.12 6.58 -17.81
CA ASP A 43 -6.71 8.00 -17.93
C ASP A 43 -6.18 8.32 -19.33
N ASP A 44 -5.46 7.39 -19.99
CA ASP A 44 -5.00 7.55 -21.38
C ASP A 44 -6.13 7.63 -22.42
N PHE A 45 -7.37 7.27 -22.05
CA PHE A 45 -8.54 7.29 -22.94
C PHE A 45 -9.47 8.49 -22.72
N GLY A 46 -9.22 9.32 -21.69
CA GLY A 46 -10.15 10.35 -21.28
C GLY A 46 -9.46 11.62 -20.79
N TYR A 47 -9.31 12.57 -21.71
CA TYR A 47 -9.25 14.02 -21.50
C TYR A 47 -8.37 14.54 -20.36
N ASP A 48 -7.30 15.21 -20.76
CA ASP A 48 -6.47 16.13 -19.97
C ASP A 48 -7.38 17.12 -19.19
N PHE A 49 -7.71 16.80 -17.94
CA PHE A 49 -8.34 17.72 -17.01
C PHE A 49 -7.50 17.79 -15.74
N GLU A 50 -6.83 18.93 -15.62
CA GLU A 50 -6.15 19.44 -14.45
C GLU A 50 -6.66 18.82 -13.14
N THR A 51 -5.89 17.89 -12.60
CA THR A 51 -5.82 17.75 -11.15
C THR A 51 -4.36 17.83 -10.80
N SER A 52 -4.03 18.86 -10.01
CA SER A 52 -2.76 19.09 -9.34
C SER A 52 -2.42 17.92 -8.41
N PHE A 53 -2.17 16.75 -8.98
CA PHE A 53 -1.54 15.64 -8.27
C PHE A 53 -0.08 16.02 -8.12
N ASP A 54 0.22 16.57 -6.96
CA ASP A 54 1.57 16.85 -6.52
C ASP A 54 2.46 15.61 -6.82
N PRO A 55 3.39 15.69 -7.79
CA PRO A 55 4.26 14.57 -8.13
C PRO A 55 5.19 14.18 -6.97
N ALA A 56 5.20 14.97 -5.89
CA ALA A 56 5.89 14.69 -4.64
C ALA A 56 5.12 13.75 -3.69
N ILE A 57 3.85 13.40 -3.95
CA ILE A 57 3.27 12.14 -3.44
C ILE A 57 3.97 11.02 -4.20
N LYS A 58 5.23 10.80 -3.80
CA LYS A 58 6.14 9.77 -4.31
C LYS A 58 5.31 8.53 -4.50
N LYS A 59 5.28 8.01 -5.74
CA LYS A 59 4.81 6.66 -6.07
C LYS A 59 5.38 5.69 -5.04
N GLU A 60 4.64 5.47 -3.97
CA GLU A 60 5.11 4.66 -2.88
C GLU A 60 5.22 3.25 -3.43
N LYS A 61 6.32 2.57 -3.15
CA LYS A 61 6.54 1.27 -3.77
C LYS A 61 5.37 0.37 -3.35
N PRO A 62 4.77 -0.42 -4.25
CA PRO A 62 3.57 -1.21 -3.94
C PRO A 62 3.69 -2.06 -2.67
N VAL A 63 4.90 -2.55 -2.37
CA VAL A 63 5.22 -3.29 -1.15
C VAL A 63 5.15 -2.41 0.11
N GLN A 64 5.63 -1.16 0.05
CA GLN A 64 5.53 -0.22 1.17
C GLN A 64 4.07 0.15 1.43
N HIS A 65 3.29 0.40 0.38
CA HIS A 65 1.86 0.65 0.50
C HIS A 65 1.13 -0.57 1.10
N ALA A 66 1.43 -1.78 0.63
CA ALA A 66 0.86 -3.00 1.19
C ALA A 66 1.17 -3.17 2.69
N ILE A 67 2.40 -2.85 3.12
CA ILE A 67 2.79 -2.88 4.54
C ILE A 67 1.94 -1.91 5.36
N MET A 68 1.71 -0.69 4.85
CA MET A 68 0.87 0.29 5.54
C MET A 68 -0.59 -0.16 5.63
N VAL A 69 -1.18 -0.63 4.52
CA VAL A 69 -2.56 -1.14 4.50
C VAL A 69 -2.72 -2.27 5.51
N LYS A 70 -1.81 -3.26 5.47
CA LYS A 70 -1.86 -4.40 6.38
C LYS A 70 -1.69 -4.00 7.85
N ALA A 71 -0.85 -2.99 8.12
CA ALA A 71 -0.69 -2.44 9.45
C ALA A 71 -1.96 -1.72 9.93
N SER A 72 -2.64 -0.97 9.06
CA SER A 72 -3.92 -0.33 9.37
C SER A 72 -5.04 -1.35 9.63
N GLU A 73 -5.10 -2.45 8.88
CA GLU A 73 -6.05 -3.55 9.13
C GLU A 73 -5.81 -4.26 10.47
N SER A 74 -4.55 -4.28 10.92
CA SER A 74 -4.14 -4.97 12.15
C SER A 74 -4.17 -4.07 13.38
N ASP A 75 -4.47 -2.78 13.21
CA ASP A 75 -4.58 -1.82 14.30
C ASP A 75 -6.06 -1.74 14.73
N ASP A 76 -6.42 -2.52 15.76
CA ASP A 76 -7.76 -2.56 16.38
C ASP A 76 -8.13 -1.26 17.11
N SER A 77 -7.35 -0.17 16.95
CA SER A 77 -7.56 1.10 17.65
C SER A 77 -8.82 1.87 17.22
N GLY A 78 -9.54 1.40 16.19
CA GLY A 78 -10.84 1.94 15.80
C GLY A 78 -10.82 3.41 15.34
N LEU A 79 -9.65 3.98 15.12
CA LEU A 79 -9.48 5.37 14.66
C LEU A 79 -9.36 5.42 13.13
N VAL A 80 -10.38 4.92 12.43
CA VAL A 80 -10.60 5.17 11.01
C VAL A 80 -12.09 5.40 10.75
N GLY A 81 -12.50 6.67 10.68
CA GLY A 81 -13.80 7.10 10.11
C GLY A 81 -14.99 7.07 11.06
#